data_AF-A0A7X6CA89-F1
#
_entry.id   AF-A0A7X6CA89-F1
#
_cell.length_a   1.000
_cell.length_b   1.000
_cell.length_c   1.000
_cell.angle_alpha   90.00
_cell.angle_beta   90.00
_cell.angle_gamma   90.00
#
_symmetry.space_group_name_H-M   'P 1'
#
loop_
_entity.id
_entity.type
_entity.pdbx_description
1 polymer ?
#
loop_
_entity_poly.entity_id
_entity_poly.type
_entity_poly.pdbx_seq_one_letter_code
_entity_poly.pdbx_strand_id
1 'polypeptide(L)'
;MRLVICPGIHDPKLTDRFLAGVSEVWEAANPRPNPPTVDRVMIFPAHKHPPFSAIDTFHFLCCQELAGESLVFVSFSAGVVGSIGAAWMWQQIGGQVGAFIALDGWGVPLGGTFPIHRISHDRFTHWSSALLGSGGDSFYADPSLAKPTKSIAHLDLWRSPQTAKGWHIRQTTDGIETATPATAATFLVHLLKRYGVQSVV
;
A
#
# COMPACT_ATOMS: atom_id res chain seq x y z
N MET A 1 15.30 -3.47 1.93
CA MET A 1 13.83 -3.41 2.02
C MET A 1 13.27 -3.96 0.73
N ARG A 2 12.48 -5.03 0.85
CA ARG A 2 11.80 -5.69 -0.26
C ARG A 2 10.36 -5.19 -0.31
N LEU A 3 9.91 -4.77 -1.47
CA LEU A 3 8.53 -4.37 -1.68
C LEU A 3 7.70 -5.59 -2.07
N VAL A 4 6.61 -5.83 -1.34
CA VAL A 4 5.65 -6.91 -1.63
C VAL A 4 4.31 -6.29 -2.01
N ILE A 5 3.87 -6.54 -3.23
CA ILE A 5 2.60 -6.07 -3.77
C ILE A 5 1.57 -7.20 -3.65
N CYS A 6 0.50 -6.95 -2.93
CA CYS A 6 -0.59 -7.90 -2.70
C CYS A 6 -1.90 -7.35 -3.29
N PRO A 7 -2.20 -7.63 -4.58
CA PRO A 7 -3.36 -7.07 -5.25
C PRO A 7 -4.68 -7.73 -4.80
N GLY A 8 -5.81 -7.13 -5.20
CA GLY A 8 -7.15 -7.65 -4.94
C GLY A 8 -7.63 -8.67 -5.98
N ILE A 9 -8.92 -8.99 -5.96
CA ILE A 9 -9.56 -9.88 -6.95
C ILE A 9 -9.87 -9.06 -8.22
N HIS A 10 -8.89 -8.91 -9.11
CA HIS A 10 -9.07 -8.19 -10.37
C HIS A 10 -8.02 -8.60 -11.43
N ASP A 11 -8.20 -8.12 -12.66
CA ASP A 11 -7.25 -8.32 -13.76
C ASP A 11 -5.83 -7.84 -13.36
N PRO A 12 -4.78 -8.65 -13.56
CA PRO A 12 -3.38 -8.26 -13.31
C PRO A 12 -2.96 -6.95 -13.95
N LYS A 13 -3.55 -6.59 -15.11
CA LYS A 13 -3.28 -5.31 -15.79
C LYS A 13 -3.57 -4.08 -14.93
N LEU A 14 -4.42 -4.20 -13.92
CA LEU A 14 -4.63 -3.11 -12.96
C LEU A 14 -3.42 -2.92 -12.05
N THR A 15 -2.75 -3.99 -11.65
CA THR A 15 -1.49 -3.91 -10.89
C THR A 15 -0.36 -3.35 -11.77
N ASP A 16 -0.32 -3.69 -13.06
CA ASP A 16 0.66 -3.09 -13.98
C ASP A 16 0.45 -1.58 -14.10
N ARG A 17 -0.82 -1.14 -14.22
CA ARG A 17 -1.18 0.29 -14.24
C ARG A 17 -0.89 0.99 -12.92
N PHE A 18 -1.15 0.32 -11.80
CA PHE A 18 -0.81 0.80 -10.47
C PHE A 18 0.68 1.10 -10.38
N LEU A 19 1.52 0.12 -10.72
CA LEU A 19 2.98 0.26 -10.70
C LEU A 19 3.44 1.38 -11.63
N ALA A 20 2.94 1.43 -12.87
CA ALA A 20 3.27 2.51 -13.79
C ALA A 20 2.94 3.91 -13.24
N GLY A 21 1.77 4.07 -12.61
CA GLY A 21 1.37 5.33 -11.99
C GLY A 21 2.21 5.71 -10.77
N VAL A 22 2.62 4.74 -9.96
CA VAL A 22 3.51 4.98 -8.81
C VAL A 22 4.93 5.32 -9.31
N SER A 23 5.43 4.64 -10.34
CA SER A 23 6.73 4.90 -10.95
C SER A 23 6.82 6.28 -11.56
N GLU A 24 5.78 6.74 -12.26
CA GLU A 24 5.70 8.11 -12.80
C GLU A 24 5.96 9.16 -11.72
N VAL A 25 5.31 9.00 -10.56
CA VAL A 25 5.48 9.91 -9.41
C VAL A 25 6.84 9.71 -8.73
N TRP A 26 7.35 8.48 -8.68
CA TRP A 26 8.65 8.15 -8.11
C TRP A 26 9.79 8.87 -8.85
N GLU A 27 9.81 8.75 -10.18
CA GLU A 27 10.81 9.35 -11.07
C GLU A 27 10.73 10.87 -11.06
N ALA A 28 9.51 11.45 -11.11
CA ALA A 28 9.32 12.89 -10.99
C ALA A 28 9.89 13.45 -9.68
N ALA A 29 9.83 12.67 -8.59
CA ALA A 29 10.37 13.04 -7.29
C ALA A 29 11.87 12.73 -7.11
N ASN A 30 12.51 12.01 -8.04
CA ASN A 30 13.92 11.62 -8.02
C ASN A 30 14.47 11.48 -9.46
N PRO A 31 14.73 12.57 -10.20
CA PRO A 31 15.38 12.49 -11.50
C PRO A 31 16.84 12.04 -11.32
N ARG A 32 17.09 10.73 -11.16
CA ARG A 32 18.44 10.17 -11.04
C ARG A 32 18.97 9.75 -12.42
N PRO A 33 20.30 9.88 -12.69
CA PRO A 33 20.88 9.58 -14.00
C PRO A 33 21.27 8.11 -14.22
N ASN A 34 21.10 7.22 -13.23
CA ASN A 34 21.62 5.84 -13.30
C ASN A 34 20.50 4.78 -13.26
N PRO A 35 20.68 3.64 -13.96
CA PRO A 35 19.68 2.59 -14.09
C PRO A 35 19.38 1.90 -12.75
N PRO A 36 18.22 1.22 -12.62
CA PRO A 36 17.77 0.69 -11.34
C PRO A 36 18.69 -0.41 -10.81
N THR A 37 18.78 -0.42 -9.49
CA THR A 37 19.35 -1.51 -8.70
C THR A 37 18.37 -2.69 -8.68
N VAL A 38 18.90 -3.92 -8.74
CA VAL A 38 18.26 -5.25 -8.58
C VAL A 38 16.77 -5.20 -8.21
N ASP A 39 15.91 -5.83 -9.02
CA ASP A 39 14.45 -5.94 -8.79
C ASP A 39 14.12 -6.36 -7.34
N ARG A 40 13.72 -5.38 -6.53
CA ARG A 40 13.29 -5.58 -5.13
C ARG A 40 11.77 -5.60 -4.98
N VAL A 41 11.04 -5.78 -6.08
CA VAL A 41 9.58 -5.81 -6.08
C VAL A 41 9.11 -7.24 -6.31
N MET A 42 8.24 -7.72 -5.44
CA MET A 42 7.57 -9.01 -5.58
C MET A 42 6.07 -8.77 -5.68
N ILE A 43 5.42 -9.45 -6.62
CA ILE A 43 3.97 -9.33 -6.81
C ILE A 43 3.34 -10.68 -6.52
N PHE A 44 2.46 -10.72 -5.52
CA PHE A 44 1.68 -11.92 -5.22
C PHE A 44 0.78 -12.26 -6.42
N PRO A 45 0.82 -13.50 -6.94
CA PRO A 45 0.08 -13.89 -8.13
C PRO A 45 -1.41 -14.14 -7.83
N ALA A 46 -2.17 -13.08 -7.53
CA ALA A 46 -3.60 -13.14 -7.18
C ALA A 46 -4.52 -13.69 -8.29
N HIS A 47 -4.01 -13.82 -9.52
CA HIS A 47 -4.72 -14.48 -10.63
C HIS A 47 -4.61 -16.02 -10.57
N LYS A 48 -3.68 -16.56 -9.79
CA LYS A 48 -3.47 -18.00 -9.58
C LYS A 48 -3.90 -18.46 -8.19
N HIS A 49 -3.87 -17.56 -7.20
CA HIS A 49 -4.19 -17.85 -5.81
C HIS A 49 -5.19 -16.85 -5.25
N PRO A 50 -6.07 -17.23 -4.31
CA PRO A 50 -6.99 -16.31 -3.68
C PRO A 50 -6.24 -15.18 -2.92
N PRO A 51 -6.44 -13.89 -3.26
CA PRO A 51 -5.70 -12.78 -2.63
C PRO A 51 -6.02 -12.60 -1.15
N PHE A 52 -7.14 -13.11 -0.67
CA PHE A 52 -7.51 -13.08 0.74
C PHE A 52 -6.91 -14.24 1.55
N SER A 53 -6.19 -15.17 0.92
CA SER A 53 -5.59 -16.32 1.60
C SER A 53 -4.23 -15.95 2.20
N ALA A 54 -4.20 -15.88 3.54
CA ALA A 54 -2.97 -15.63 4.27
C ALA A 54 -1.95 -16.75 4.09
N ILE A 55 -2.41 -18.00 4.01
CA ILE A 55 -1.55 -19.18 3.83
C ILE A 55 -0.90 -19.15 2.45
N ASP A 56 -1.66 -18.86 1.38
CA ASP A 56 -1.08 -18.77 0.02
C ASP A 56 -0.07 -17.61 -0.07
N THR A 57 -0.40 -16.46 0.54
CA THR A 57 0.51 -15.31 0.55
C THR A 57 1.78 -15.62 1.34
N PHE A 58 1.67 -16.27 2.50
CA PHE A 58 2.82 -16.68 3.30
C PHE A 58 3.67 -17.74 2.59
N HIS A 59 3.04 -18.76 1.99
CA HIS A 59 3.73 -19.77 1.20
C HIS A 59 4.49 -19.13 0.03
N PHE A 60 3.88 -18.18 -0.68
CA PHE A 60 4.54 -17.40 -1.72
C PHE A 60 5.81 -16.73 -1.21
N LEU A 61 5.80 -16.13 -0.01
CA LEU A 61 6.99 -15.52 0.61
C LEU A 61 8.06 -16.55 0.97
N CYS A 62 7.66 -17.70 1.55
CA CYS A 62 8.58 -18.77 1.91
C CYS A 62 9.29 -19.42 0.72
N CYS A 63 8.70 -19.35 -0.48
CA CYS A 63 9.33 -19.81 -1.72
C CYS A 63 10.39 -18.84 -2.28
N GLN A 64 10.61 -17.69 -1.64
CA GLN A 64 11.57 -16.68 -2.09
C GLN A 64 12.81 -16.66 -1.19
N GLU A 65 13.95 -16.23 -1.73
CA GLU A 65 15.18 -16.00 -0.96
C GLU A 65 15.10 -14.62 -0.26
N LEU A 66 14.50 -14.58 0.93
CA LEU A 66 14.25 -13.35 1.71
C LEU A 66 15.03 -13.28 3.03
N ALA A 67 16.03 -14.14 3.22
CA ALA A 67 16.78 -14.21 4.46
C ALA A 67 17.45 -12.85 4.79
N GLY A 68 17.16 -12.33 5.99
CA GLY A 68 17.66 -11.03 6.44
C GLY A 68 17.00 -9.81 5.77
N GLU A 69 16.03 -10.00 4.88
CA GLU A 69 15.28 -8.90 4.28
C GLU A 69 14.12 -8.44 5.17
N SER A 70 13.94 -7.13 5.26
CA SER A 70 12.75 -6.51 5.84
C SER A 70 11.75 -6.16 4.73
N LEU A 71 10.51 -6.62 4.91
CA LEU A 71 9.43 -6.55 3.92
C LEU A 71 8.54 -5.34 4.14
N VAL A 72 8.23 -4.62 3.07
CA VAL A 72 7.23 -3.55 3.05
C VAL A 72 6.07 -4.01 2.18
N PHE A 73 4.89 -4.16 2.77
CA PHE A 73 3.69 -4.62 2.06
C PHE A 73 2.89 -3.44 1.53
N VAL A 74 2.44 -3.54 0.28
CA VAL A 74 1.44 -2.65 -0.33
C VAL A 74 0.31 -3.54 -0.83
N SER A 75 -0.83 -3.45 -0.17
CA SER A 75 -1.92 -4.42 -0.32
C SER A 75 -3.23 -3.74 -0.65
N PHE A 76 -4.05 -4.34 -1.52
CA PHE A 76 -5.30 -3.74 -1.97
C PHE A 76 -6.51 -4.64 -1.79
N SER A 77 -7.60 -4.08 -1.27
CA SER A 77 -8.89 -4.75 -1.19
C SER A 77 -8.77 -6.11 -0.48
N ALA A 78 -9.28 -7.20 -1.07
CA ALA A 78 -9.11 -8.58 -0.60
C ALA A 78 -7.64 -8.98 -0.34
N GLY A 79 -6.68 -8.41 -1.09
CA GLY A 79 -5.25 -8.62 -0.88
C GLY A 79 -4.78 -8.19 0.51
N VAL A 80 -5.42 -7.19 1.12
CA VAL A 80 -5.14 -6.73 2.50
C VAL A 80 -5.40 -7.85 3.52
N VAL A 81 -6.43 -8.67 3.31
CA VAL A 81 -6.78 -9.78 4.22
C VAL A 81 -5.70 -10.85 4.20
N GLY A 82 -5.29 -11.29 3.01
CA GLY A 82 -4.26 -12.32 2.89
C GLY A 82 -2.91 -11.81 3.39
N SER A 83 -2.53 -10.62 2.98
CA SER A 83 -1.21 -10.08 3.30
C SER A 83 -1.04 -9.70 4.76
N ILE A 84 -2.07 -9.21 5.47
CA ILE A 84 -1.93 -8.90 6.90
C ILE A 84 -1.69 -10.20 7.70
N GLY A 85 -2.41 -11.27 7.36
CA GLY A 85 -2.19 -12.59 7.97
C GLY A 85 -0.81 -13.15 7.65
N ALA A 86 -0.36 -13.01 6.40
CA ALA A 86 0.99 -13.43 6.01
C ALA A 86 2.10 -12.61 6.68
N ALA A 87 1.90 -11.31 6.89
CA ALA A 87 2.84 -10.45 7.61
C ALA A 87 3.00 -10.89 9.07
N TRP A 88 1.90 -11.28 9.74
CA TRP A 88 1.94 -11.90 11.07
C TRP A 88 2.72 -13.21 11.07
N MET A 89 2.41 -14.13 10.15
CA MET A 89 3.11 -15.40 10.04
C MET A 89 4.61 -15.21 9.74
N TRP A 90 4.95 -14.24 8.89
CA TRP A 90 6.33 -13.89 8.58
C TRP A 90 7.10 -13.44 9.82
N GLN A 91 6.51 -12.56 10.65
CA GLN A 91 7.13 -12.18 11.93
C GLN A 91 7.27 -13.35 12.90
N GLN A 92 6.27 -14.25 12.97
CA GLN A 92 6.30 -15.40 13.87
C GLN A 92 7.46 -16.37 13.58
N ILE A 93 7.89 -16.48 12.32
CA ILE A 93 9.06 -17.27 11.94
C ILE A 93 10.39 -16.48 11.98
N GLY A 94 10.39 -15.27 12.57
CA GLY A 94 11.58 -14.43 12.73
C GLY A 94 11.86 -13.47 11.58
N GLY A 95 10.99 -13.40 10.58
CA GLY A 95 11.08 -12.43 9.49
C GLY A 95 10.80 -10.99 9.95
N GLN A 96 11.33 -10.01 9.22
CA GLN A 96 11.10 -8.59 9.53
C GLN A 96 10.05 -7.97 8.60
N VAL A 97 9.11 -7.23 9.19
CA VAL A 97 8.13 -6.40 8.48
C VAL A 97 8.43 -4.94 8.78
N GLY A 98 8.88 -4.20 7.78
CA GLY A 98 9.24 -2.78 7.90
C GLY A 98 8.02 -1.88 7.96
N ALA A 99 6.99 -2.17 7.15
CA ALA A 99 5.70 -1.50 7.18
C ALA A 99 4.64 -2.30 6.42
N PHE A 100 3.38 -2.01 6.73
CA PHE A 100 2.22 -2.55 6.03
C PHE A 100 1.30 -1.41 5.57
N ILE A 101 1.12 -1.29 4.26
CA ILE A 101 0.34 -0.21 3.64
C ILE A 101 -0.92 -0.84 3.04
N ALA A 102 -2.07 -0.57 3.66
CA ALA A 102 -3.37 -1.08 3.28
C ALA A 102 -4.13 -0.06 2.44
N LEU A 103 -4.34 -0.39 1.16
CA LEU A 103 -5.17 0.35 0.23
C LEU A 103 -6.56 -0.28 0.27
N ASP A 104 -7.52 0.47 0.81
CA ASP A 104 -8.95 0.17 0.74
C ASP A 104 -9.37 -1.23 1.25
N GLY A 105 -8.69 -1.71 2.29
CA GLY A 105 -9.04 -2.94 3.02
C GLY A 105 -10.22 -2.73 3.97
N TRP A 106 -11.39 -2.36 3.45
CA TRP A 106 -12.57 -2.09 4.26
C TRP A 106 -12.95 -3.33 5.10
N GLY A 107 -13.13 -3.11 6.40
CA GLY A 107 -13.63 -4.13 7.34
C GLY A 107 -12.57 -5.12 7.79
N VAL A 108 -11.32 -4.95 7.33
CA VAL A 108 -10.19 -5.77 7.76
C VAL A 108 -9.62 -5.21 9.06
N PRO A 109 -9.57 -5.99 10.16
CA PRO A 109 -8.85 -5.62 11.35
C PRO A 109 -7.36 -5.48 11.01
N LEU A 110 -6.81 -4.27 11.18
CA LEU A 110 -5.39 -4.03 10.94
C LEU A 110 -4.71 -3.81 12.29
N GLY A 111 -4.01 -4.85 12.75
CA GLY A 111 -3.16 -4.83 13.93
C GLY A 111 -1.86 -5.57 13.62
N GLY A 112 -0.78 -5.18 14.28
CA GLY A 112 0.56 -5.70 14.03
C GLY A 112 1.57 -5.09 15.00
N THR A 113 2.74 -5.70 15.13
CA THR A 113 3.88 -5.11 15.87
C THR A 113 4.76 -4.23 14.99
N PHE A 114 4.29 -3.93 13.77
CA PHE A 114 4.95 -3.12 12.75
C PHE A 114 4.09 -1.91 12.39
N PRO A 115 4.69 -0.85 11.78
CA PRO A 115 3.95 0.30 11.29
C PRO A 115 2.88 -0.11 10.26
N ILE A 116 1.66 0.41 10.44
CA ILE A 116 0.54 0.21 9.53
C ILE A 116 0.07 1.57 9.02
N HIS A 117 -0.16 1.68 7.72
CA HIS A 117 -0.70 2.87 7.06
C HIS A 117 -1.95 2.51 6.26
N ARG A 118 -2.96 3.39 6.29
CA ARG A 118 -4.20 3.23 5.53
C ARG A 118 -4.29 4.27 4.42
N ILE A 119 -4.71 3.83 3.24
CA ILE A 119 -5.07 4.67 2.10
C ILE A 119 -6.48 4.27 1.69
N SER A 120 -7.44 5.19 1.78
CA SER A 120 -8.85 4.92 1.52
C SER A 120 -9.34 5.67 0.29
N HIS A 121 -10.33 5.13 -0.43
CA HIS A 121 -10.89 5.79 -1.61
C HIS A 121 -11.86 6.93 -1.26
N ASP A 122 -12.36 6.97 -0.02
CA ASP A 122 -13.17 8.07 0.50
C ASP A 122 -12.99 8.27 2.01
N ARG A 123 -13.53 9.39 2.51
CA ARG A 123 -13.49 9.78 3.93
C ARG A 123 -14.33 8.86 4.83
N PHE A 124 -15.42 8.29 4.32
CA PHE A 124 -16.32 7.45 5.11
C PHE A 124 -15.67 6.12 5.46
N THR A 125 -15.16 5.43 4.43
CA THR A 125 -14.38 4.21 4.52
C THR A 125 -13.14 4.41 5.37
N HIS A 126 -12.50 5.58 5.27
CA HIS A 126 -11.37 5.94 6.11
C HIS A 126 -11.73 5.97 7.60
N TRP A 127 -12.79 6.70 7.95
CA TRP A 127 -13.25 6.84 9.33
C TRP A 127 -13.76 5.51 9.92
N SER A 128 -14.60 4.79 9.18
CA SER A 128 -15.16 3.51 9.65
C SER A 128 -14.09 2.45 9.83
N SER A 129 -13.04 2.47 9.01
CA SER A 129 -11.94 1.51 9.09
C SER A 129 -10.91 1.88 10.16
N ALA A 130 -10.77 3.16 10.53
CA ALA A 130 -9.90 3.61 11.61
C ALA A 130 -10.32 3.05 12.99
N LEU A 131 -11.62 2.76 13.18
CA LEU A 131 -12.14 2.09 14.37
C LEU A 131 -11.58 0.67 14.57
N LEU A 132 -11.08 0.05 13.49
CA LEU A 132 -10.46 -1.28 13.51
C LEU A 132 -8.92 -1.20 13.50
N GLY A 133 -8.39 -0.08 14.00
CA GLY A 133 -6.96 0.22 14.13
C GLY A 133 -6.60 1.52 13.42
N SER A 134 -6.24 2.54 14.21
CA SER A 134 -5.62 3.78 13.72
C SER A 134 -4.10 3.58 13.64
N GLY A 135 -3.60 3.45 12.41
CA GLY A 135 -2.17 3.37 12.15
C GLY A 135 -1.48 4.75 12.23
N GLY A 136 -0.28 4.86 11.64
CA GLY A 136 0.43 6.13 11.50
C GLY A 136 -0.21 7.06 10.45
N ASP A 137 0.60 7.90 9.79
CA ASP A 137 0.15 8.77 8.68
C ASP A 137 -0.76 8.02 7.71
N SER A 138 -1.80 8.68 7.20
CA SER A 138 -2.82 8.03 6.38
C SER A 138 -3.33 8.94 5.26
N PHE A 139 -4.10 8.37 4.34
CA PHE A 139 -4.68 9.11 3.22
C PHE A 139 -6.13 8.71 2.98
N TYR A 140 -6.96 9.67 2.61
CA TYR A 140 -8.24 9.38 1.98
C TYR A 140 -8.43 10.23 0.73
N ALA A 141 -8.98 9.62 -0.31
CA ALA A 141 -9.33 10.32 -1.53
C ALA A 141 -10.55 11.22 -1.29
N ASP A 142 -10.57 12.38 -1.93
CA ASP A 142 -11.66 13.35 -1.82
C ASP A 142 -12.21 13.65 -3.22
N PRO A 143 -13.42 13.16 -3.54
CA PRO A 143 -14.08 13.39 -4.82
C PRO A 143 -14.23 14.87 -5.18
N SER A 144 -14.31 15.76 -4.19
CA SER A 144 -14.45 17.21 -4.43
C SER A 144 -13.18 17.86 -5.01
N LEU A 145 -12.02 17.21 -4.85
CA LEU A 145 -10.74 17.63 -5.43
C LEU A 145 -10.50 17.04 -6.82
N ALA A 146 -11.31 16.06 -7.22
CA ALA A 146 -11.46 15.60 -8.60
C ALA A 146 -12.56 16.43 -9.30
N LYS A 147 -12.52 16.56 -10.63
CA LYS A 147 -13.54 17.30 -11.42
C LYS A 147 -14.97 16.89 -10.98
N PRO A 148 -15.94 17.83 -10.96
CA PRO A 148 -17.19 17.64 -10.24
C PRO A 148 -17.94 16.44 -10.82
N THR A 149 -18.46 15.58 -9.94
CA THR A 149 -19.36 14.42 -10.20
C THR A 149 -18.77 13.02 -10.37
N LYS A 150 -17.57 12.71 -9.85
CA LYS A 150 -17.16 11.31 -9.73
C LYS A 150 -16.50 11.00 -8.38
N SER A 151 -17.20 10.19 -7.56
CA SER A 151 -16.56 9.47 -6.46
C SER A 151 -15.38 8.67 -7.02
N ILE A 152 -14.23 8.70 -6.34
CA ILE A 152 -13.11 7.84 -6.74
C ILE A 152 -13.55 6.41 -6.42
N ALA A 153 -13.87 5.64 -7.47
CA ALA A 153 -14.29 4.26 -7.28
C ALA A 153 -13.17 3.49 -6.57
N HIS A 154 -13.52 2.49 -5.76
CA HIS A 154 -12.61 1.53 -5.13
C HIS A 154 -11.44 1.13 -6.05
N LEU A 155 -11.76 0.77 -7.30
CA LEU A 155 -10.78 0.36 -8.31
C LEU A 155 -9.95 1.51 -8.89
N ASP A 156 -10.46 2.74 -8.91
CA ASP A 156 -9.73 3.91 -9.45
C ASP A 156 -8.53 4.25 -8.55
N LEU A 157 -8.61 3.99 -7.23
CA LEU A 157 -7.49 4.16 -6.30
C LEU A 157 -6.30 3.24 -6.64
N TRP A 158 -6.57 1.99 -7.03
CA TRP A 158 -5.53 1.06 -7.47
C TRP A 158 -5.15 1.25 -8.94
N ARG A 159 -6.11 1.49 -9.82
CA ARG A 159 -5.88 1.63 -11.26
C ARG A 159 -5.07 2.88 -11.63
N SER A 160 -5.27 3.99 -10.93
CA SER A 160 -4.70 5.30 -11.29
C SER A 160 -4.36 6.14 -10.05
N PRO A 161 -3.49 5.63 -9.16
CA PRO A 161 -3.17 6.28 -7.88
C PRO A 161 -2.57 7.69 -8.04
N GLN A 162 -1.92 7.97 -9.17
CA GLN A 162 -1.35 9.28 -9.50
C GLN A 162 -2.39 10.35 -9.82
N THR A 163 -3.62 9.95 -10.10
CA THR A 163 -4.74 10.86 -10.37
C THR A 163 -5.76 10.92 -9.21
N ALA A 164 -5.69 9.97 -8.27
CA ALA A 164 -6.56 9.91 -7.11
C ALA A 164 -6.15 10.97 -6.08
N LYS A 165 -6.78 12.15 -6.16
CA LYS A 165 -6.52 13.29 -5.26
C LYS A 165 -7.28 13.14 -3.94
N GLY A 166 -6.69 13.67 -2.88
CA GLY A 166 -7.25 13.61 -1.54
C GLY A 166 -6.36 14.30 -0.52
N TRP A 167 -6.49 13.85 0.72
CA TRP A 167 -5.83 14.44 1.87
C TRP A 167 -4.89 13.43 2.52
N HIS A 168 -3.62 13.80 2.63
CA HIS A 168 -2.67 13.16 3.51
C HIS A 168 -2.88 13.70 4.93
N ILE A 169 -3.23 12.80 5.83
CA ILE A 169 -3.53 13.04 7.23
C ILE A 169 -2.33 12.63 8.08
N ARG A 170 -1.79 13.59 8.82
CA ARG A 170 -0.65 13.40 9.73
C ARG A 170 -1.01 13.90 11.11
N GLN A 171 -0.70 13.08 12.11
CA GLN A 171 -0.74 13.45 13.52
C GLN A 171 0.59 14.11 13.88
N THR A 172 0.56 15.31 14.45
CA THR A 172 1.76 15.96 15.01
C THR A 172 2.08 15.39 16.39
N THR A 173 3.28 15.68 16.89
CA THR A 173 3.70 15.32 18.25
C THR A 173 2.80 15.90 19.34
N ASP A 174 2.09 16.98 19.02
CA ASP A 174 1.16 17.66 19.93
C ASP A 174 -0.28 17.11 19.84
N GLY A 175 -0.47 16.01 19.10
CA GLY A 175 -1.78 15.39 18.87
C GLY A 175 -2.69 16.20 17.94
N ILE A 176 -2.14 17.17 17.19
CA ILE A 176 -2.90 17.95 16.21
C ILE A 176 -2.91 17.20 14.90
N GLU A 177 -4.10 16.95 14.36
CA GLU A 177 -4.26 16.40 13.03
C GLU A 177 -4.08 17.49 11.97
N THR A 178 -3.19 17.24 11.01
CA THR A 178 -2.97 18.12 9.85
C THR A 178 -3.35 17.39 8.57
N ALA A 179 -4.03 18.09 7.66
CA ALA A 179 -4.43 17.58 6.36
C ALA A 179 -3.71 18.37 5.25
N THR A 180 -3.01 17.67 4.37
CA THR A 180 -2.32 18.29 3.21
C THR A 180 -2.82 17.68 1.90
N PRO A 181 -3.10 18.48 0.85
CA PRO A 181 -3.51 17.95 -0.44
C PRO A 181 -2.41 17.08 -1.06
N ALA A 182 -2.77 15.89 -1.51
CA ALA A 182 -1.85 14.97 -2.20
C ALA A 182 -2.61 14.06 -3.17
N THR A 183 -1.88 13.31 -3.99
CA THR A 183 -2.43 12.13 -4.66
C THR A 183 -2.09 10.88 -3.86
N ALA A 184 -2.85 9.80 -4.05
CA ALA A 184 -2.55 8.52 -3.41
C ALA A 184 -1.15 8.02 -3.76
N ALA A 185 -0.70 8.18 -5.02
CA ALA A 185 0.66 7.84 -5.41
C ALA A 185 1.71 8.71 -4.72
N THR A 186 1.51 10.04 -4.61
CA THR A 186 2.46 10.91 -3.91
C THR A 186 2.61 10.51 -2.44
N PHE A 187 1.50 10.22 -1.77
CA PHE A 187 1.52 9.75 -0.39
C PHE A 187 2.20 8.37 -0.26
N LEU A 188 1.89 7.43 -1.16
CA LEU A 188 2.51 6.11 -1.17
C LEU A 188 4.02 6.19 -1.41
N VAL A 189 4.48 6.97 -2.40
CA VAL A 189 5.91 7.19 -2.68
C VAL A 189 6.62 7.77 -1.45
N HIS A 190 6.00 8.72 -0.74
CA HIS A 190 6.52 9.26 0.50
C HIS A 190 6.71 8.17 1.58
N LEU A 191 5.72 7.31 1.79
CA LEU A 191 5.83 6.17 2.72
C LEU A 191 6.92 5.18 2.30
N LEU A 192 6.94 4.78 1.04
CA LEU A 192 7.92 3.81 0.51
C LEU A 192 9.36 4.32 0.69
N LYS A 193 9.62 5.61 0.41
CA LYS A 193 10.92 6.26 0.67
C LYS A 193 11.24 6.29 2.16
N ARG A 194 10.28 6.64 3.02
CA ARG A 194 10.45 6.62 4.49
C ARG A 194 10.89 5.24 5.00
N TYR A 195 10.35 4.18 4.42
CA TYR A 195 10.69 2.81 4.78
C TYR A 195 11.87 2.23 3.99
N GLY A 196 12.65 3.06 3.28
CA GLY A 196 13.90 2.64 2.65
C GLY A 196 13.74 1.77 1.40
N VAL A 197 12.55 1.73 0.79
CA VAL A 197 12.35 1.12 -0.54
C VAL A 197 13.15 1.93 -1.57
N GLN A 198 13.85 1.25 -2.47
CA GLN A 198 14.79 1.87 -3.41
C GLN A 198 14.21 2.06 -4.82
N SER A 199 13.28 1.17 -5.22
CA SER A 199 12.56 1.24 -6.49
C SER A 199 11.18 0.58 -6.36
N VAL A 200 10.27 0.93 -7.26
CA VAL A 200 8.91 0.38 -7.39
C VAL A 200 8.69 -0.39 -8.69
N VAL A 201 9.68 -0.36 -9.61
CA VAL A 201 9.79 -1.15 -10.85
C VAL A 201 11.26 -1.44 -11.17
#